data_AF-A0AAV6N327-F1
#
_entry.id   AF-A0AAV6N327-F1
#
_cell.length_a   1.000
_cell.length_b   1.000
_cell.length_c   1.000
_cell.angle_alpha   90.00
_cell.angle_beta   90.00
_cell.angle_gamma   90.00
#
_symmetry.space_group_name_H-M   'P 1'
#
loop_
_entity.id
_entity.type
_entity.pdbx_description
1 polymer ?
#
loop_
_entity_poly.entity_id
_entity_poly.type
_entity_poly.pdbx_seq_one_letter_code
_entity_poly.pdbx_strand_id
1 'polypeptide(L)'
;MIPLVSKFYCSSSEVVFIVRTRPHVINGGGFVVTDCNQKVVFSVDGCGILGKEEELVVRDEKRDALLLLRGKGGIFEALSFHKIWKAYKYDFQGSKKLVFSLRRPKSCLPVKNDVGIRITTKPKVSRKDWDFEVSGYFPDRRCSIIDSQGNAVAQIGTIKKTGEQLSKDIYYVSIKPGVDQAFIVGVVAILDNIYGESTSC
;
A
#
# COMPACT_ATOMS: atom_id res chain seq x y z
N MET A 1 -0.39 10.06 -16.11
CA MET A 1 -0.33 8.60 -15.90
C MET A 1 -1.74 8.02 -16.09
N ILE A 2 -1.89 6.78 -16.56
CA ILE A 2 -3.21 6.14 -16.66
C ILE A 2 -3.68 5.79 -15.24
N PRO A 3 -4.92 6.15 -14.82
CA PRO A 3 -5.44 5.79 -13.51
C PRO A 3 -5.58 4.26 -13.39
N LEU A 4 -5.15 3.71 -12.26
CA LEU A 4 -5.12 2.26 -12.03
C LEU A 4 -6.44 1.77 -11.40
N VAL A 5 -6.87 2.46 -10.35
CA VAL A 5 -8.15 2.26 -9.68
C VAL A 5 -9.20 3.12 -10.37
N SER A 6 -9.04 4.45 -10.34
CA SER A 6 -10.00 5.40 -10.89
C SER A 6 -9.43 6.81 -11.02
N LYS A 7 -9.85 7.55 -12.07
CA LYS A 7 -9.47 8.97 -12.27
C LYS A 7 -9.91 9.85 -11.10
N PHE A 8 -10.97 9.47 -10.37
CA PHE A 8 -11.45 10.22 -9.21
C PHE A 8 -10.39 10.34 -8.11
N TYR A 9 -9.43 9.41 -8.05
CA TYR A 9 -8.34 9.42 -7.09
C TYR A 9 -7.04 10.01 -7.66
N CYS A 10 -7.10 10.74 -8.77
CA CYS A 10 -5.94 11.42 -9.37
C CYS A 10 -6.09 12.94 -9.21
N SER A 11 -5.27 13.55 -8.35
CA SER A 11 -5.23 15.01 -8.18
C SER A 11 -4.36 15.68 -9.24
N SER A 12 -4.67 16.92 -9.62
CA SER A 12 -3.81 17.76 -10.46
C SER A 12 -2.66 18.40 -9.68
N SER A 13 -2.71 18.38 -8.35
CA SER A 13 -1.67 18.86 -7.44
C SER A 13 -1.10 17.73 -6.59
N GLU A 14 0.05 17.96 -5.98
CA GLU A 14 0.57 17.07 -4.94
C GLU A 14 -0.42 17.00 -3.78
N VAL A 15 -0.61 15.82 -3.21
CA VAL A 15 -1.45 15.61 -2.03
C VAL A 15 -0.61 14.99 -0.92
N VAL A 16 -0.87 15.41 0.32
CA VAL A 16 -0.23 14.86 1.51
C VAL A 16 -1.33 14.30 2.40
N PHE A 17 -1.21 13.01 2.70
CA PHE A 17 -2.09 12.33 3.63
C PHE A 17 -1.37 12.01 4.94
N ILE A 18 -2.15 11.96 6.02
CA ILE A 18 -1.73 11.46 7.33
C ILE A 18 -2.30 10.06 7.50
N VAL A 19 -1.43 9.09 7.76
CA VAL A 19 -1.81 7.72 8.07
C VAL A 19 -1.74 7.52 9.57
N ARG A 20 -2.80 6.95 10.13
CA ARG A 20 -2.90 6.55 11.55
C ARG A 20 -3.18 5.06 11.65
N THR A 21 -2.24 4.29 12.18
CA THR A 21 -2.42 2.87 12.44
C THR A 21 -3.44 2.65 13.55
N ARG A 22 -4.16 1.53 13.47
CA ARG A 22 -5.05 1.04 14.53
C ARG A 22 -4.38 -0.15 15.20
N PRO A 23 -4.26 -0.16 16.53
CA PRO A 23 -3.78 -1.33 17.26
C PRO A 23 -4.68 -2.55 17.01
N HIS A 24 -4.11 -3.76 16.97
CA HIS A 24 -4.87 -5.01 16.77
C HIS A 24 -6.00 -5.22 17.78
N VAL A 25 -5.78 -4.80 19.03
CA VAL A 25 -6.79 -4.88 20.10
C VAL A 25 -8.02 -4.01 19.85
N ILE A 26 -7.94 -3.06 18.90
CA ILE A 26 -9.04 -2.17 18.52
C ILE A 26 -9.52 -2.55 17.12
N ASN A 27 -10.69 -3.20 17.05
CA ASN A 27 -11.34 -3.56 15.79
C ASN A 27 -10.46 -4.35 14.81
N GLY A 28 -9.52 -5.17 15.28
CA GLY A 28 -8.75 -6.06 14.41
C GLY A 28 -7.64 -5.40 13.58
N GLY A 29 -7.22 -4.17 13.93
CA GLY A 29 -6.08 -3.48 13.33
C GLY A 29 -6.40 -2.67 12.06
N GLY A 30 -5.45 -2.58 11.16
CA GLY A 30 -5.45 -1.76 9.94
C GLY A 30 -5.12 -0.29 10.18
N PHE A 31 -5.45 0.60 9.25
CA PHE A 31 -5.17 2.03 9.41
C PHE A 31 -6.20 2.93 8.74
N VAL A 32 -6.18 4.21 9.11
CA VAL A 32 -7.01 5.28 8.54
C VAL A 32 -6.11 6.30 7.87
N VAL A 33 -6.53 6.80 6.71
CA VAL A 33 -5.84 7.84 5.95
C VAL A 33 -6.71 9.09 5.96
N THR A 34 -6.13 10.22 6.40
CA THR A 34 -6.81 11.51 6.44
C THR A 34 -6.10 12.55 5.58
N ASP A 35 -6.84 13.54 5.09
CA ASP A 35 -6.27 14.75 4.52
C ASP A 35 -5.70 15.69 5.61
N CYS A 36 -5.21 16.86 5.18
CA CYS A 36 -4.68 17.89 6.08
C CYS A 36 -5.75 18.52 7.00
N ASN A 37 -7.04 18.42 6.64
CA ASN A 37 -8.17 18.86 7.45
C ASN A 37 -8.67 17.76 8.40
N GLN A 38 -7.94 16.65 8.51
CA GLN A 38 -8.29 15.47 9.31
C GLN A 38 -9.57 14.75 8.83
N LYS A 39 -10.03 15.02 7.61
CA LYS A 39 -11.13 14.28 7.00
C LYS A 39 -10.61 12.92 6.54
N VAL A 40 -11.33 11.85 6.89
CA VAL A 40 -11.03 10.50 6.40
C VAL A 40 -11.25 10.42 4.89
N VAL A 41 -10.22 10.01 4.17
CA VAL A 41 -10.25 9.83 2.70
C VAL A 41 -10.16 8.37 2.30
N PHE A 42 -9.47 7.55 3.10
CA PHE A 42 -9.40 6.11 2.92
C PHE A 42 -9.33 5.39 4.28
N SER A 43 -9.74 4.13 4.30
CA SER A 43 -9.44 3.21 5.38
C SER A 43 -8.95 1.88 4.82
N VAL A 44 -8.09 1.20 5.58
CA VAL A 44 -7.60 -0.13 5.23
C VAL A 44 -8.01 -1.10 6.32
N ASP A 45 -8.73 -2.14 5.94
CA ASP A 45 -9.10 -3.24 6.81
C ASP A 45 -8.06 -4.34 6.68
N GLY A 46 -7.43 -4.71 7.80
CA GLY A 46 -6.46 -5.80 7.90
C GLY A 46 -7.12 -7.16 8.13
N CYS A 47 -6.31 -8.21 8.20
CA CYS A 47 -6.84 -9.56 8.38
C CYS A 47 -7.54 -9.78 9.73
N GLY A 48 -7.17 -9.04 10.79
CA GLY A 48 -7.90 -9.08 12.06
C GLY A 48 -9.35 -8.57 11.95
N ILE A 49 -9.65 -7.70 10.98
CA ILE A 49 -11.02 -7.24 10.69
C ILE A 49 -11.74 -8.26 9.80
N LEU A 50 -11.05 -8.75 8.79
CA LEU A 50 -11.63 -9.59 7.74
C LEU A 50 -11.74 -11.06 8.16
N GLY A 51 -11.08 -11.47 9.24
CA GLY A 51 -11.03 -12.84 9.72
C GLY A 51 -10.26 -13.78 8.79
N LYS A 52 -9.43 -13.24 7.89
CA LYS A 52 -8.70 -14.02 6.88
C LYS A 52 -7.30 -13.49 6.65
N GLU A 53 -6.33 -14.33 6.98
CA GLU A 53 -4.91 -14.04 6.77
C GLU A 53 -4.64 -13.67 5.31
N GLU A 54 -3.72 -12.73 5.12
CA GLU A 54 -3.30 -12.22 3.81
C GLU A 54 -4.41 -11.62 2.93
N GLU A 55 -5.58 -11.29 3.51
CA GLU A 55 -6.57 -10.44 2.87
C GLU A 55 -6.58 -9.05 3.51
N LEU A 56 -6.61 -8.02 2.67
CA LEU A 56 -6.81 -6.63 3.08
C LEU A 56 -7.83 -5.97 2.14
N VAL A 57 -8.54 -4.97 2.65
CA VAL A 57 -9.47 -4.17 1.83
C VAL A 57 -9.17 -2.69 1.98
N VAL A 58 -8.93 -2.00 0.86
CA VAL A 58 -8.88 -0.53 0.82
C VAL A 58 -10.29 -0.01 0.55
N ARG A 59 -10.74 0.92 1.37
CA ARG A 59 -12.05 1.57 1.27
C ARG A 59 -11.92 3.07 1.10
N ASP A 60 -12.92 3.68 0.49
CA ASP A 60 -13.03 5.14 0.38
C ASP A 60 -13.66 5.80 1.63
N GLU A 61 -13.91 7.10 1.56
CA GLU A 61 -14.56 7.90 2.60
C GLU A 61 -15.97 7.41 2.98
N LYS A 62 -16.67 6.73 2.06
CA LYS A 62 -18.02 6.17 2.26
C LYS A 62 -17.99 4.74 2.74
N ARG A 63 -16.79 4.17 2.94
CA ARG A 63 -16.53 2.76 3.29
C ARG A 63 -16.82 1.78 2.16
N ASP A 64 -16.96 2.26 0.93
CA ASP A 64 -17.10 1.41 -0.24
C ASP A 64 -15.75 0.76 -0.55
N ALA A 65 -15.76 -0.54 -0.87
CA ALA A 65 -14.55 -1.30 -1.14
C ALA A 65 -13.97 -0.93 -2.52
N LEU A 66 -12.75 -0.40 -2.55
CA LEU A 66 -12.03 -0.01 -3.77
C LEU A 66 -11.11 -1.11 -4.27
N LEU A 67 -10.33 -1.70 -3.36
CA LEU A 67 -9.35 -2.73 -3.67
C LEU A 67 -9.45 -3.88 -2.68
N LEU A 68 -9.47 -5.09 -3.21
CA LEU A 68 -9.20 -6.32 -2.48
C LEU A 68 -7.74 -6.72 -2.72
N LEU A 69 -6.95 -6.72 -1.66
CA LEU A 69 -5.55 -7.11 -1.67
C LEU A 69 -5.44 -8.52 -1.13
N ARG A 70 -4.82 -9.41 -1.91
CA ARG A 70 -4.63 -10.82 -1.54
C ARG A 70 -3.17 -11.19 -1.66
N GLY A 71 -2.57 -11.59 -0.55
CA GLY A 71 -1.40 -12.43 -0.57
C GLY A 71 -1.80 -13.79 -1.11
N LYS A 72 -0.90 -14.40 -1.88
CA LYS A 72 -0.93 -15.84 -2.01
C LYS A 72 -0.12 -16.38 -0.83
N GLY A 73 -0.79 -17.23 -0.05
CA GLY A 73 -0.22 -18.03 1.02
C GLY A 73 -0.80 -19.44 0.85
N GLY A 74 0.03 -20.40 0.45
CA GLY A 74 -0.38 -21.78 0.29
C GLY A 74 0.77 -22.75 -0.03
N ILE A 75 0.46 -24.04 -0.04
CA ILE A 75 1.41 -25.18 -0.15
C ILE A 75 2.32 -25.07 -1.40
N PHE A 76 1.89 -24.38 -2.46
CA PHE A 76 2.70 -24.13 -3.66
C PHE A 76 3.77 -23.03 -3.49
N GLU A 77 3.72 -22.23 -2.42
CA GLU A 77 4.74 -21.24 -2.05
C GLU A 77 5.77 -21.76 -1.05
N ALA A 78 5.50 -22.90 -0.40
CA ALA A 78 6.58 -23.68 0.20
C ALA A 78 7.62 -24.12 -0.87
N LEU A 79 7.18 -24.20 -2.14
CA LEU A 79 8.01 -24.48 -3.31
C LEU A 79 8.37 -23.22 -4.13
N SER A 80 7.56 -22.15 -4.05
CA SER A 80 7.76 -20.87 -4.74
C SER A 80 8.17 -19.77 -3.74
N PHE A 81 9.48 -19.59 -3.61
CA PHE A 81 10.18 -18.73 -2.66
C PHE A 81 9.95 -17.19 -2.78
N HIS A 82 8.78 -16.73 -3.22
CA HIS A 82 8.43 -15.31 -3.39
C HIS A 82 7.01 -15.03 -2.90
N LYS A 83 6.84 -14.21 -1.86
CA LYS A 83 5.51 -13.71 -1.45
C LYS A 83 5.01 -12.69 -2.48
N ILE A 84 3.91 -13.02 -3.16
CA ILE A 84 3.29 -12.17 -4.18
C ILE A 84 1.93 -11.71 -3.68
N TRP A 85 1.74 -10.39 -3.68
CA TRP A 85 0.47 -9.75 -3.44
C TRP A 85 -0.20 -9.36 -4.74
N LYS A 86 -1.52 -9.52 -4.81
CA LYS A 86 -2.34 -9.11 -5.95
C LYS A 86 -3.45 -8.19 -5.47
N ALA A 87 -3.60 -7.06 -6.16
CA ALA A 87 -4.65 -6.09 -5.91
C ALA A 87 -5.72 -6.18 -6.98
N TYR A 88 -6.97 -6.31 -6.55
CA TYR A 88 -8.11 -6.45 -7.44
C TYR A 88 -9.13 -5.35 -7.19
N LYS A 89 -9.73 -4.86 -8.26
CA LYS A 89 -10.95 -4.05 -8.20
C LYS A 89 -12.14 -4.85 -8.73
N TYR A 90 -13.32 -4.52 -8.26
CA TYR A 90 -14.56 -5.05 -8.81
C TYR A 90 -15.10 -4.10 -9.86
N ASP A 91 -15.59 -4.62 -10.98
CA ASP A 91 -16.40 -3.83 -11.89
C ASP A 91 -17.88 -3.84 -11.50
N PHE A 92 -18.69 -3.08 -12.23
CA PHE A 92 -20.14 -2.97 -11.97
C PHE A 92 -20.89 -4.30 -12.09
N GLN A 93 -20.31 -5.31 -12.76
CA GLN A 93 -20.88 -6.65 -12.87
C GLN A 93 -20.40 -7.57 -11.74
N GLY A 94 -19.65 -7.05 -10.76
CA GLY A 94 -19.05 -7.82 -9.68
C GLY A 94 -17.86 -8.68 -10.11
N SER A 95 -17.36 -8.50 -11.34
CA SER A 95 -16.22 -9.27 -11.84
C SER A 95 -14.91 -8.69 -11.31
N LYS A 96 -14.07 -9.58 -10.79
CA LYS A 96 -12.79 -9.24 -10.19
C LYS A 96 -11.73 -8.99 -11.28
N LYS A 97 -11.20 -7.77 -11.35
CA LYS A 97 -10.15 -7.35 -12.29
C LYS A 97 -8.84 -7.06 -11.56
N LEU A 98 -7.75 -7.68 -12.02
CA LEU A 98 -6.41 -7.41 -11.49
C LEU A 98 -5.97 -5.99 -11.85
N VAL A 99 -5.52 -5.23 -10.86
CA VAL A 99 -5.02 -3.85 -11.02
C VAL A 99 -3.50 -3.80 -10.95
N PHE A 100 -2.92 -4.43 -9.93
CA PHE A 100 -1.47 -4.54 -9.81
C PHE A 100 -1.07 -5.80 -9.03
N SER A 101 0.21 -6.15 -9.12
CA SER A 101 0.85 -7.18 -8.33
C SER A 101 2.12 -6.62 -7.72
N LEU A 102 2.35 -6.91 -6.44
CA LEU A 102 3.56 -6.52 -5.72
C LEU A 102 4.33 -7.80 -5.36
N ARG A 103 5.60 -7.85 -5.74
CA ARG A 103 6.48 -8.99 -5.49
C ARG A 103 7.62 -8.53 -4.58
N ARG A 104 7.74 -9.18 -3.43
CA ARG A 104 8.93 -9.06 -2.58
C ARG A 104 9.96 -10.11 -3.02
N PRO A 105 11.20 -9.72 -3.34
CA PRO A 105 12.26 -10.66 -3.66
C PRO A 105 12.67 -11.40 -2.39
N LYS A 106 13.18 -12.63 -2.57
CA LYS A 106 13.74 -13.41 -1.47
C LYS A 106 14.86 -12.61 -0.80
N SER A 107 14.83 -12.51 0.53
CA SER A 107 16.02 -12.16 1.30
C SER A 107 16.26 -13.29 2.30
N CYS A 108 17.35 -14.04 2.10
CA CYS A 108 17.86 -15.02 3.09
C CYS A 108 18.53 -14.34 4.29
N LEU A 109 18.58 -13.00 4.30
CA LEU A 109 19.29 -12.20 5.29
C LEU A 109 18.36 -11.11 5.83
N PRO A 110 18.50 -10.71 7.11
CA PRO A 110 17.80 -9.56 7.68
C PRO A 110 18.39 -8.27 7.10
N VAL A 111 18.12 -7.99 5.82
CA VAL A 111 18.52 -6.76 5.16
C VAL A 111 17.53 -5.67 5.58
N LYS A 112 18.01 -4.63 6.24
CA LYS A 112 17.23 -3.45 6.66
C LYS A 112 16.80 -2.55 5.48
N ASN A 113 16.56 -3.10 4.29
CA ASN A 113 16.17 -2.32 3.11
C ASN A 113 15.08 -3.07 2.30
N ASP A 114 14.16 -2.33 1.71
CA ASP A 114 13.10 -2.79 0.78
C ASP A 114 13.61 -3.12 -0.63
N VAL A 115 14.91 -3.46 -0.76
CA VAL A 115 15.56 -3.61 -2.06
C VAL A 115 14.85 -4.67 -2.91
N GLY A 116 14.44 -4.24 -4.11
CA GLY A 116 13.86 -5.10 -5.14
C GLY A 116 12.38 -5.43 -4.95
N ILE A 117 11.66 -4.82 -4.01
CA ILE A 117 10.19 -4.89 -3.99
C ILE A 117 9.66 -4.19 -5.25
N ARG A 118 9.13 -4.99 -6.18
CA ARG A 118 8.69 -4.53 -7.50
C ARG A 118 7.19 -4.66 -7.65
N ILE A 119 6.60 -3.68 -8.34
CA ILE A 119 5.17 -3.61 -8.60
C ILE A 119 4.95 -3.62 -10.11
N THR A 120 4.03 -4.46 -10.56
CA THR A 120 3.59 -4.54 -11.97
C THR A 120 2.11 -4.25 -12.05
N THR A 121 1.69 -3.39 -12.97
CA THR A 121 0.30 -2.95 -13.14
C THR A 121 -0.39 -3.65 -14.31
N LYS A 122 -1.72 -3.58 -14.34
CA LYS A 122 -2.57 -4.03 -15.44
C LYS A 122 -3.59 -2.92 -15.76
N PRO A 123 -3.53 -2.30 -16.96
CA PRO A 123 -2.55 -2.52 -18.01
C PRO A 123 -1.13 -2.14 -17.57
N LYS A 124 -0.13 -2.72 -18.25
CA LYS A 124 1.28 -2.43 -17.99
C LYS A 124 1.60 -1.00 -18.44
N VAL A 125 2.32 -0.23 -17.64
CA VAL A 125 2.64 1.17 -17.94
C VAL A 125 4.09 1.36 -18.40
N SER A 126 4.95 0.35 -18.22
CA SER A 126 6.35 0.33 -18.61
C SER A 126 6.69 -0.81 -19.55
N ARG A 127 7.78 -0.65 -20.31
CA ARG A 127 8.40 -1.72 -21.09
C ARG A 127 9.23 -2.68 -20.23
N LYS A 128 9.74 -2.22 -19.07
CA LYS A 128 10.48 -3.04 -18.10
C LYS A 128 9.59 -4.13 -17.50
N ASP A 129 10.15 -5.15 -16.87
CA ASP A 129 9.37 -6.21 -16.20
C ASP A 129 8.57 -5.74 -14.99
N TRP A 130 8.81 -4.50 -14.55
CA TRP A 130 8.16 -3.83 -13.44
C TRP A 130 7.80 -2.40 -13.84
N ASP A 131 6.77 -1.87 -13.21
CA ASP A 131 6.23 -0.53 -13.46
C ASP A 131 6.65 0.45 -12.37
N PHE A 132 6.72 -0.04 -11.13
CA PHE A 132 7.22 0.70 -9.97
C PHE A 132 8.12 -0.16 -9.08
N GLU A 133 8.93 0.49 -8.25
CA GLU A 133 9.78 -0.13 -7.25
C GLU A 133 9.69 0.64 -5.92
N VAL A 134 9.78 -0.07 -4.80
CA VAL A 134 9.92 0.55 -3.48
C VAL A 134 11.41 0.73 -3.19
N SER A 135 11.80 1.96 -2.86
CA SER A 135 13.16 2.32 -2.45
C SER A 135 13.16 2.80 -1.01
N GLY A 136 14.17 2.41 -0.23
CA GLY A 136 14.30 2.76 1.19
C GLY A 136 13.85 1.65 2.14
N TYR A 137 13.29 2.00 3.30
CA TYR A 137 12.82 1.04 4.31
C TYR A 137 11.51 1.50 4.98
N PHE A 138 10.44 0.73 4.77
CA PHE A 138 9.08 1.05 5.23
C PHE A 138 8.90 1.03 6.76
N PRO A 139 9.48 0.10 7.55
CA PRO A 139 9.34 0.11 9.01
C PRO A 139 9.90 1.37 9.68
N ASP A 140 10.90 2.01 9.06
CA ASP A 140 11.43 3.30 9.51
C ASP A 140 10.64 4.50 8.95
N ARG A 141 9.59 4.23 8.15
CA ARG A 141 8.85 5.22 7.35
C ARG A 141 9.79 6.09 6.52
N ARG A 142 10.82 5.48 5.93
CA ARG A 142 11.81 6.15 5.09
C ARG A 142 11.88 5.44 3.75
N CYS A 143 10.78 5.45 3.02
CA CYS A 143 10.70 4.81 1.71
C CYS A 143 9.89 5.63 0.72
N SER A 144 10.13 5.36 -0.55
CA SER A 144 9.52 6.03 -1.69
C SER A 144 9.07 4.98 -2.69
N ILE A 145 7.98 5.26 -3.40
CA ILE A 145 7.56 4.48 -4.55
C ILE A 145 8.09 5.21 -5.78
N ILE A 146 8.91 4.53 -6.56
CA ILE A 146 9.62 5.07 -7.72
C ILE A 146 9.05 4.45 -8.99
N ASP A 147 8.81 5.26 -10.02
CA ASP A 147 8.38 4.77 -11.32
C ASP A 147 9.52 4.12 -12.12
N SER A 148 9.18 3.48 -13.24
CA SER A 148 10.17 2.85 -14.12
C SER A 148 11.20 3.80 -14.74
N GLN A 149 11.01 5.12 -14.65
CA GLN A 149 11.95 6.15 -15.11
C GLN A 149 12.88 6.65 -14.00
N GLY A 150 12.68 6.22 -12.75
CA GLY A 150 13.49 6.65 -11.61
C GLY A 150 12.90 7.84 -10.85
N ASN A 151 11.68 8.28 -11.16
CA ASN A 151 11.04 9.39 -10.46
C ASN A 151 10.25 8.89 -9.25
N ALA A 152 10.43 9.55 -8.10
CA ALA A 152 9.59 9.29 -6.93
C ALA A 152 8.15 9.79 -7.19
N VAL A 153 7.20 8.87 -7.19
CA VAL A 153 5.76 9.16 -7.38
C VAL A 153 5.01 9.26 -6.05
N ALA A 154 5.55 8.66 -5.00
CA ALA A 154 5.08 8.84 -3.63
C ALA A 154 6.24 8.73 -2.63
N GLN A 155 6.12 9.45 -1.51
CA GLN A 155 7.08 9.46 -0.41
C GLN A 155 6.37 9.15 0.90
N ILE A 156 6.87 8.17 1.64
CA ILE A 156 6.46 7.84 3.00
C ILE A 156 7.50 8.43 3.96
N GLY A 157 7.03 9.09 5.01
CA GLY A 157 7.87 9.83 5.95
C GLY A 157 7.28 9.94 7.35
N THR A 158 8.14 10.09 8.35
CA THR A 158 7.73 10.34 9.75
C THR A 158 7.34 11.79 9.96
N ILE A 159 6.32 12.04 10.80
CA ILE A 159 5.98 13.40 11.24
C ILE A 159 6.86 13.73 12.45
N LYS A 160 7.79 14.68 12.29
CA LYS A 160 8.56 15.20 13.42
C LYS A 160 7.78 16.34 14.07
N LYS A 161 7.34 16.16 15.31
CA LYS A 161 7.02 17.27 16.20
C LYS A 161 8.22 17.52 17.11
N THR A 162 8.67 18.77 17.18
CA THR A 162 9.77 19.17 18.07
C THR A 162 9.44 18.76 19.51
N GLY A 163 10.28 17.93 20.12
CA GLY A 163 10.17 17.54 21.54
C GLY A 163 9.31 16.29 21.83
N GLU A 164 8.65 15.68 20.84
CA GLU A 164 7.86 14.45 21.04
C GLU A 164 8.59 13.19 20.56
N GLN A 165 8.41 12.10 21.29
CA GLN A 165 8.85 10.77 20.87
C GLN A 165 8.11 10.39 19.58
N LEU A 166 8.86 9.90 18.59
CA LEU A 166 8.35 9.55 17.27
C LEU A 166 7.28 8.45 17.39
N SER A 167 6.00 8.81 17.35
CA SER A 167 4.93 7.82 17.28
C SER A 167 5.01 7.14 15.91
N LYS A 168 5.35 5.84 15.90
CA LYS A 168 5.38 5.01 14.68
C LYS A 168 3.98 4.83 14.08
N ASP A 169 2.96 5.10 14.88
CA ASP A 169 1.55 4.93 14.53
C ASP A 169 1.03 6.06 13.66
N ILE A 170 1.77 7.18 13.55
CA ILE A 170 1.39 8.32 12.72
C ILE A 170 2.53 8.71 11.78
N TYR A 171 2.26 8.67 10.48
CA TYR A 171 3.21 9.04 9.44
C TYR A 171 2.49 9.71 8.27
N TYR A 172 3.24 10.32 7.36
CA TYR A 172 2.67 10.94 6.17
C TYR A 172 2.98 10.15 4.92
N VAL A 173 2.11 10.32 3.92
CA VAL A 173 2.32 9.87 2.55
C VAL A 173 2.09 11.06 1.62
N SER A 174 3.14 11.53 0.94
CA SER A 174 3.03 12.54 -0.12
C SER A 174 2.95 11.84 -1.48
N ILE A 175 2.03 12.26 -2.34
CA ILE A 175 1.73 11.63 -3.63
C ILE A 175 1.76 12.70 -4.72
N LYS A 176 2.57 12.46 -5.76
CA LYS A 176 2.75 13.42 -6.86
C LYS A 176 1.48 13.62 -7.69
N PRO A 177 1.37 14.78 -8.37
CA PRO A 177 0.27 15.04 -9.31
C PRO A 177 0.04 13.92 -10.31
N GLY A 178 -1.22 13.61 -10.58
CA GLY A 178 -1.65 12.64 -11.59
C GLY A 178 -1.42 11.17 -11.23
N VAL A 179 -0.90 10.88 -10.04
CA VAL A 179 -0.74 9.52 -9.50
C VAL A 179 -2.05 9.11 -8.82
N ASP A 180 -2.46 7.85 -9.02
CA ASP A 180 -3.66 7.30 -8.40
C ASP A 180 -3.45 7.05 -6.90
N GLN A 181 -4.17 7.80 -6.07
CA GLN A 181 -4.02 7.78 -4.62
C GLN A 181 -4.44 6.44 -4.01
N ALA A 182 -5.52 5.84 -4.50
CA ALA A 182 -6.01 4.55 -3.98
C ALA A 182 -5.02 3.42 -4.28
N PHE A 183 -4.33 3.49 -5.43
CA PHE A 183 -3.21 2.61 -5.74
C PHE A 183 -2.06 2.75 -4.72
N ILE A 184 -1.62 3.98 -4.43
CA ILE A 184 -0.56 4.21 -3.44
C ILE A 184 -0.96 3.67 -2.06
N VAL A 185 -2.18 3.94 -1.61
CA VAL A 185 -2.71 3.41 -0.34
C VAL A 185 -2.71 1.88 -0.34
N GLY A 186 -3.08 1.24 -1.45
CA GLY A 186 -2.99 -0.21 -1.60
C GLY A 186 -1.58 -0.77 -1.50
N VAL A 187 -0.58 -0.06 -2.04
CA VAL A 187 0.84 -0.44 -1.88
C VAL A 187 1.27 -0.32 -0.41
N VAL A 188 0.93 0.79 0.25
CA VAL A 188 1.21 1.01 1.68
C VAL A 188 0.58 -0.09 2.54
N ALA A 189 -0.66 -0.49 2.25
CA ALA A 189 -1.35 -1.57 2.94
C ALA A 189 -0.61 -2.91 2.83
N ILE A 190 -0.10 -3.24 1.65
CA ILE A 190 0.68 -4.46 1.45
C ILE A 190 2.01 -4.40 2.21
N LEU A 191 2.70 -3.24 2.20
CA LEU A 191 3.95 -3.07 2.93
C LEU A 191 3.75 -3.23 4.44
N ASP A 192 2.72 -2.59 4.99
CA ASP A 192 2.34 -2.71 6.40
C ASP A 192 2.10 -4.19 6.78
N ASN A 193 1.36 -4.95 5.96
CA ASN A 193 1.13 -6.37 6.23
C ASN A 193 2.42 -7.21 6.13
N ILE A 194 3.22 -6.99 5.09
CA ILE A 194 4.49 -7.72 4.87
C ILE A 194 5.45 -7.57 6.05
N TYR A 195 5.40 -6.43 6.74
CA TYR A 195 6.24 -6.13 7.89
C TYR A 195 5.63 -6.50 9.24
N GLY A 196 4.47 -7.17 9.25
CA GLY A 196 3.83 -7.61 10.48
C GLY A 196 3.27 -6.45 11.31
N GLU A 197 2.90 -5.35 10.65
CA GLU A 197 2.37 -4.17 11.33
C GLU A 197 0.83 -4.24 11.49
N SER A 198 0.15 -3.10 11.39
CA SER A 198 -1.25 -2.97 11.82
C SER A 198 -2.24 -3.84 11.04
N THR A 199 -1.96 -4.15 9.78
CA THR A 199 -2.85 -4.89 8.88
C THR A 199 -2.64 -6.41 8.90
N SER A 200 -1.63 -6.91 9.62
CA SER A 200 -1.39 -8.35 9.78
C SER A 200 -2.07 -8.94 11.02
N CYS A 201 -2.07 -10.25 11.07
CA CYS A 201 -2.47 -11.20 12.09
C CYS A 201 -1.69 -12.47 11.71
#